data_AF-A0A7X9KNK5-F1
#
_entry.id   AF-A0A7X9KNK5-F1
#
_cell.length_a   1.000
_cell.length_b   1.000
_cell.length_c   1.000
_cell.angle_alpha   90.00
_cell.angle_beta   90.00
_cell.angle_gamma   90.00
#
_symmetry.space_group_name_H-M   'P 1'
#
loop_
_entity.id
_entity.type
_entity.pdbx_description
1 polymer ?
#
loop_
_entity_poly.entity_id
_entity_poly.type
_entity_poly.pdbx_seq_one_letter_code
_entity_poly.pdbx_strand_id
1 'polypeptide(L)' 'HAEFVFDYVNVMPGTPKSKVKSRIIMTPFHAKRFMKAIIENVQKFEASHGEIKDMETVELPFNFGGPPAQA' A
#
# COMPACT_ATOMS: atom_id res chain seq x y z
N HIS A 1 14.28 2.76 -23.47
CA HIS A 1 14.72 2.88 -22.06
C HIS A 1 13.48 2.86 -21.19
N ALA A 2 13.25 1.77 -20.45
CA ALA A 2 12.11 1.64 -19.55
C ALA A 2 12.58 1.96 -18.12
N GLU A 3 11.90 2.85 -17.43
CA GLU A 3 12.21 3.25 -16.05
C GLU A 3 11.12 2.74 -15.11
N PHE A 4 11.50 2.45 -13.87
CA PHE A 4 10.57 2.12 -12.79
C PHE A 4 10.25 3.39 -12.01
N VAL A 5 8.96 3.62 -11.74
CA VAL A 5 8.49 4.78 -11.00
C VAL A 5 7.80 4.30 -9.72
N PHE A 6 8.28 4.78 -8.57
CA PHE A 6 7.71 4.53 -7.26
C PHE A 6 7.08 5.82 -6.74
N ASP A 7 5.76 5.82 -6.57
CA ASP A 7 5.01 6.96 -6.05
C ASP A 7 4.63 6.71 -4.59
N TYR A 8 5.09 7.58 -3.70
CA TYR A 8 4.74 7.55 -2.29
C TYR A 8 3.58 8.51 -2.05
N VAL A 9 2.42 7.95 -1.72
CA VAL A 9 1.19 8.70 -1.39
C VAL A 9 0.81 8.46 0.06
N ASN A 10 0.21 9.47 0.70
CA ASN A 10 -0.45 9.27 1.99
C ASN A 10 -1.95 9.26 1.76
N VAL A 11 -2.61 8.15 2.09
CA VAL A 11 -4.06 8.00 1.97
C VAL A 11 -4.66 8.10 3.36
N MET A 12 -5.45 9.15 3.59
CA MET A 12 -6.18 9.34 4.83
C MET A 12 -7.68 9.07 4.59
N PRO A 13 -8.36 8.30 5.46
CA PRO A 13 -9.81 8.13 5.38
C PRO A 13 -10.53 9.49 5.36
N GLY A 14 -11.54 9.64 4.49
CA GLY A 14 -12.33 10.87 4.39
C GLY A 14 -11.75 11.98 3.52
N THR A 15 -10.57 11.78 2.90
CA THR A 15 -9.99 12.77 1.97
C THR A 15 -10.06 12.25 0.53
N PRO A 16 -10.77 12.92 -0.40
CA PRO A 16 -11.08 12.35 -1.72
C PRO A 16 -9.89 12.28 -2.69
N LYS A 17 -8.78 12.99 -2.43
CA LYS A 17 -7.59 12.95 -3.28
C LYS A 17 -6.30 12.94 -2.46
N SER A 18 -5.60 11.81 -2.50
CA SER A 18 -4.25 11.66 -1.94
C SER A 18 -3.23 12.30 -2.90
N LYS A 19 -2.43 13.24 -2.40
CA LYS A 19 -1.33 13.85 -3.18
C LYS A 19 -0.08 12.97 -3.09
N VAL A 20 0.62 12.78 -4.22
CA VAL A 20 1.95 12.17 -4.25
C VAL A 20 2.91 13.06 -3.47
N LYS A 21 3.50 12.52 -2.41
CA LYS A 21 4.48 13.23 -1.57
C LYS A 21 5.87 13.19 -2.18
N SER A 22 6.25 12.04 -2.75
CA SER A 22 7.53 11.88 -3.44
C SER A 22 7.39 10.85 -4.56
N ARG A 23 8.17 11.07 -5.62
CA ARG A 23 8.31 10.15 -6.75
C ARG A 23 9.78 9.79 -6.90
N ILE A 24 10.08 8.51 -6.91
CA ILE A 24 11.42 7.99 -7.14
C ILE A 24 11.43 7.29 -8.49
N ILE A 25 12.36 7.68 -9.37
CA ILE A 25 12.55 7.06 -10.69
C ILE A 25 13.85 6.28 -10.66
N MET A 26 13.81 5.02 -11.07
CA MET A 26 14.95 4.11 -11.01
C MET A 26 15.11 3.34 -12.32
N THR A 27 16.38 3.10 -12.69
CA THR A 27 16.70 2.19 -13.77
C THR A 27 16.28 0.75 -13.40
N PRO A 28 16.00 -0.12 -14.40
CA PRO A 28 15.60 -1.51 -14.14
C PRO A 28 16.58 -2.29 -13.25
N PHE A 29 17.88 -2.05 -13.41
CA PHE A 29 18.92 -2.69 -12.61
C PHE A 29 18.81 -2.32 -11.13
N HIS A 30 18.64 -1.04 -10.81
CA HIS A 30 18.52 -0.57 -9.43
C HIS A 30 17.19 -0.99 -8.80
N ALA A 31 16.08 -0.94 -9.54
CA ALA A 31 14.79 -1.42 -9.08
C ALA A 31 14.84 -2.90 -8.67
N LYS A 32 15.50 -3.76 -9.49
CA LYS A 32 15.68 -5.18 -9.17
C LYS A 32 16.51 -5.41 -7.91
N ARG A 33 17.58 -4.64 -7.69
CA ARG A 33 18.38 -4.76 -6.45
C ARG A 33 17.60 -4.28 -5.22
N PHE A 34 16.85 -3.19 -5.37
CA PHE A 34 16.01 -2.64 -4.32
C PHE A 34 14.93 -3.63 -3.87
N MET A 35 14.23 -4.27 -4.83
CA MET A 35 13.23 -5.30 -4.54
C MET A 35 13.82 -6.46 -3.71
N LYS A 36 15.00 -6.97 -4.10
CA LYS A 36 15.67 -8.05 -3.35
C LYS A 36 16.00 -7.63 -1.91
N ALA A 37 16.52 -6.42 -1.74
CA ALA A 37 16.85 -5.89 -0.41
C ALA A 37 15.60 -5.75 0.48
N ILE A 38 14.45 -5.32 -0.08
CA ILE A 38 13.20 -5.28 0.66
C ILE A 38 12.78 -6.68 1.13
N ILE A 39 12.78 -7.66 0.22
CA ILE A 39 12.39 -9.05 0.56
C ILE A 39 13.25 -9.59 1.71
N GLU A 40 14.58 -9.43 1.62
CA GLU A 40 15.50 -9.88 2.67
C GLU A 40 15.25 -9.16 4.00
N ASN A 41 14.95 -7.86 3.97
CA ASN A 41 14.68 -7.09 5.18
C ASN A 41 13.35 -7.50 5.84
N VAL A 42 12.31 -7.79 5.05
CA VAL A 42 11.03 -8.31 5.56
C VAL A 42 11.23 -9.66 6.22
N GLN A 43 11.94 -10.59 5.58
CA GLN A 43 12.24 -11.90 6.16
C GLN A 43 12.98 -11.81 7.50
N LYS A 44 13.98 -10.92 7.60
CA LYS A 44 14.72 -10.67 8.85
C LYS A 44 13.81 -10.07 9.93
N PHE A 45 12.92 -9.16 9.55
CA PHE A 45 11.95 -8.57 10.46
C PHE A 45 11.01 -9.66 11.02
N GLU A 46 10.44 -10.50 10.15
CA GLU A 46 9.54 -11.57 10.56
C GLU A 46 10.20 -12.63 11.44
N ALA A 47 11.45 -12.99 11.13
CA ALA A 47 12.23 -13.92 11.95
C ALA A 47 12.47 -13.41 13.38
N SER A 48 12.45 -12.08 13.60
CA SER A 48 12.71 -11.45 14.90
C SER A 48 11.44 -11.00 15.64
N HIS A 49 10.35 -10.70 14.92
CA HIS A 49 9.13 -10.12 15.49
C HIS A 49 7.88 -11.01 15.30
N GLY A 50 8.01 -12.14 14.60
CA GLY A 50 6.89 -12.98 14.18
C GLY A 50 6.37 -12.59 12.79
N GLU A 51 5.56 -13.49 12.23
CA GLU A 51 4.99 -13.34 10.88
C GLU A 51 4.12 -12.08 10.76
N ILE A 52 4.29 -11.33 9.67
CA ILE A 52 3.40 -10.23 9.34
C ILE A 52 2.08 -10.84 8.91
N LYS A 53 1.07 -10.75 9.77
CA LYS A 53 -0.28 -11.18 9.43
C LYS A 53 -0.82 -10.32 8.31
N ASP A 54 -1.32 -10.95 7.26
CA ASP A 54 -2.13 -10.28 6.27
C ASP A 54 -3.29 -9.58 6.98
N MET A 55 -3.56 -8.33 6.61
CA MET A 55 -4.84 -7.74 6.97
C MET A 55 -5.90 -8.57 6.26
N GLU A 56 -6.64 -9.40 7.01
CA GLU A 56 -7.95 -9.86 6.58
C GLU A 56 -8.67 -8.63 6.03
N THR A 57 -9.12 -8.69 4.79
CA THR A 57 -9.89 -7.63 4.17
C THR A 57 -10.97 -7.25 5.17
N VAL A 58 -10.82 -6.09 5.83
CA VAL A 58 -11.88 -5.54 6.66
C VAL A 58 -12.95 -5.17 5.66
N GLU A 59 -13.85 -6.12 5.38
CA GLU A 59 -15.12 -5.88 4.74
C GLU A 59 -15.87 -4.97 5.71
N LEU A 60 -15.61 -3.65 5.62
CA LEU A 60 -16.39 -2.66 6.34
C LEU A 60 -17.83 -2.90 5.90
N PRO A 61 -18.74 -3.32 6.80
CA PRO A 61 -20.12 -3.49 6.43
C PRO A 61 -20.66 -2.09 6.13
N PHE A 62 -20.77 -1.75 4.83
CA PHE A 62 -21.57 -0.63 4.37
C PHE A 62 -23.05 -1.00 4.56
N ASN A 63 -23.47 -1.18 5.81
CA ASN A 63 -24.88 -1.27 6.14
C ASN A 63 -25.46 0.15 6.07
N PHE A 64 -25.82 0.56 4.85
CA PHE A 64 -26.59 1.78 4.60
C PHE A 64 -28.05 1.53 5.05
N GLY A 65 -28.23 1.34 6.36
CA GLY A 65 -29.52 1.16 7.01
C GLY A 65 -30.21 2.50 7.24
N GLY A 66 -30.61 3.17 6.16
CA GLY A 66 -31.59 4.25 6.20
C GLY A 66 -32.94 3.72 5.69
N PRO A 67 -34.09 4.11 6.28
CA PRO A 67 -35.39 3.68 5.77
C PRO A 67 -35.57 4.10 4.30
N PRO A 68 -36.29 3.30 3.49
CA PRO A 68 -36.57 3.65 2.10
C PRO A 68 -37.33 4.98 2.08
N ALA A 69 -36.82 5.95 1.33
CA ALA A 69 -37.55 7.17 1.03
C ALA A 69 -38.86 6.78 0.33
N GLN A 70 -39.99 6.92 1.03
CA GLN A 70 -41.29 6.96 0.37
C GLN A 70 -41.45 8.33 -0.29
N ALA A 71 -41.70 8.32 -1.60
CA ALA A 71 -42.17 9.45 -2.39
C ALA A 71 -43.69 9.39 -2.53
#